data_AF-A0A6J4FI92-F1
#
_entry.id   AF-A0A6J4FI92-F1
#
_cell.length_a   1.000
_cell.length_b   1.000
_cell.length_c   1.000
_cell.angle_alpha   90.00
_cell.angle_beta   90.00
_cell.angle_gamma   90.00
#
_symmetry.space_group_name_H-M   'P 1'
#
loop_
_entity.id
_entity.type
_entity.pdbx_description
1 polymer ?
#
loop_
_entity_poly.entity_id
_entity_poly.type
_entity_poly.pdbx_seq_one_letter_code
_entity_poly.pdbx_strand_id
1 'polypeptide(L)'
;MTSTRPKSGYDVDSPILRPWTDPGDTGLEINKLPNPGLVNILQGQIQNLDAQIADKQNELGFLLSQYNIERNPEKRGALERAYNDAAKEMHQMQEDRMGLIEKLEDAKGGNGGEKEADGGFPWDQSAQLPDDNLLPSPSDPPGFLPPESAPAPDPAPDPAPEDGGAPPPADPQVAAMVAMAAKPIDNPGRSALLKPVERLTQAEMMDMINHAQGDYRGHRSGDPLKYHTYEKVQDWHVAMYGDGPQGNDGGKPVEPTPIRPIPDQPLPHATPQGEDLWQATARIGAKVADAAGADGYAEAVKGLQRGLNLLNQAHPLPDRSPAYGPYTALGPVDEDGAYGPQTDFALKHAAARLGPHKVEDGLALGRFNAFARDVRRSGNAEALEEKTHAIFGPLLRKDDSGPKVEAGVLQETLNGFGQNLKVDDWIGPKTTAAFRTVLQDQDPDELTRAFGRGLGLL
;
A
#
# COMPACT_ATOMS: atom_id res chain seq x y z
N MET A 1 61.39 37.58 32.28
CA MET A 1 62.24 36.79 31.37
C MET A 1 61.33 36.33 30.22
N THR A 2 61.46 36.77 28.96
CA THR A 2 62.55 36.59 27.96
C THR A 2 62.73 35.11 27.57
N SER A 3 62.82 34.68 26.30
CA SER A 3 62.71 35.30 24.95
C SER A 3 62.63 34.16 23.87
N THR A 4 62.39 34.27 22.54
CA THR A 4 62.22 35.36 21.53
C THR A 4 61.40 34.82 20.33
N ARG A 5 60.99 35.67 19.36
CA ARG A 5 60.74 35.25 17.94
C ARG A 5 62.05 35.17 17.15
N PRO A 6 62.05 34.50 15.98
CA PRO A 6 62.28 35.21 14.70
C PRO A 6 61.12 34.91 13.71
N LYS A 7 60.68 35.70 12.72
CA LYS A 7 61.30 36.61 11.72
C LYS A 7 62.18 35.87 10.69
N SER A 8 61.74 35.62 9.46
CA SER A 8 61.34 36.56 8.37
C SER A 8 62.50 36.79 7.40
N GLY A 9 62.34 36.35 6.16
CA GLY A 9 63.20 36.66 5.02
C GLY A 9 62.40 36.56 3.72
N TYR A 10 62.09 37.71 3.12
CA TYR A 10 61.78 37.79 1.69
C TYR A 10 63.12 37.96 0.96
N ASP A 11 63.18 37.49 -0.28
CA ASP A 11 63.97 38.17 -1.29
C ASP A 11 63.14 38.28 -2.58
N VAL A 12 63.43 39.28 -3.40
CA VAL A 12 62.56 39.69 -4.51
C VAL A 12 63.41 40.13 -5.69
N ASP A 13 63.29 39.46 -6.82
CA ASP A 13 63.63 40.08 -8.09
C ASP A 13 62.84 39.53 -9.27
N SER A 14 62.66 40.35 -10.29
CA SER A 14 62.01 40.03 -11.56
C SER A 14 62.74 40.76 -12.68
N PRO A 15 62.71 40.25 -13.90
CA PRO A 15 62.12 41.11 -14.93
C PRO A 15 61.28 40.39 -15.98
N ILE A 16 60.04 40.88 -16.13
CA ILE A 16 59.48 41.42 -17.39
C ILE A 16 59.93 40.72 -18.69
N LEU A 17 58.97 40.06 -19.37
CA LEU A 17 58.59 40.40 -20.75
C LEU A 17 57.20 39.83 -21.12
N ARG A 18 56.40 40.66 -21.81
CA ARG A 18 55.16 40.39 -22.57
C ARG A 18 55.36 41.09 -23.94
N PRO A 19 54.58 40.84 -25.03
CA PRO A 19 53.18 40.34 -25.04
C PRO A 19 52.79 39.37 -26.19
N TRP A 20 51.50 39.01 -26.23
CA TRP A 20 50.76 38.33 -27.33
C TRP A 20 51.20 36.87 -27.62
N THR A 21 50.33 35.97 -28.10
CA THR A 21 48.91 36.08 -28.53
C THR A 21 47.96 35.18 -27.72
N ASP A 22 46.67 35.50 -27.78
CA ASP A 22 45.55 34.59 -27.52
C ASP A 22 45.60 33.39 -28.51
N PRO A 23 45.37 32.15 -28.05
CA PRO A 23 44.29 31.39 -28.69
C PRO A 23 43.51 30.45 -27.76
N GLY A 24 42.22 30.29 -28.07
CA GLY A 24 41.53 29.02 -27.93
C GLY A 24 40.79 28.83 -26.62
N ASP A 25 39.61 29.43 -26.54
CA ASP A 25 38.50 28.86 -25.76
C ASP A 25 38.23 27.43 -26.26
N THR A 26 38.67 26.45 -25.47
CA THR A 26 38.23 25.06 -25.56
C THR A 26 37.87 24.57 -24.16
N GLY A 27 36.69 24.99 -23.69
CA GLY A 27 35.98 24.38 -22.58
C GLY A 27 35.65 22.90 -22.84
N LEU A 28 36.66 22.04 -22.84
CA LEU A 28 36.51 20.60 -22.77
C LEU A 28 36.08 20.22 -21.36
N GLU A 29 34.76 20.30 -21.13
CA GLU A 29 34.14 19.54 -20.05
C GLU A 29 34.50 18.07 -20.26
N ILE A 30 35.32 17.54 -19.36
CA ILE A 30 35.66 16.13 -19.31
C ILE A 30 34.41 15.42 -18.75
N ASN A 31 33.45 15.19 -19.64
CA ASN A 31 32.28 14.36 -19.37
C ASN A 31 32.74 13.07 -18.69
N LYS A 32 32.40 12.93 -17.40
CA LYS A 32 32.75 11.77 -16.58
C LYS A 32 31.94 10.58 -17.08
N LEU A 33 32.42 9.94 -18.15
CA LEU A 33 31.84 8.72 -18.67
C LEU A 33 31.69 7.70 -17.53
N PRO A 34 30.50 7.11 -17.33
CA PRO A 34 30.26 6.23 -16.19
C PRO A 34 31.23 5.07 -16.19
N ASN A 35 31.70 4.69 -15.00
CA ASN A 35 32.65 3.58 -14.85
C ASN A 35 31.87 2.30 -14.45
N PRO A 36 31.49 1.42 -15.40
CA PRO A 36 30.67 0.26 -15.10
C PRO A 36 31.34 -0.74 -14.15
N GLY A 37 32.68 -0.78 -14.13
CA GLY A 37 33.43 -1.60 -13.16
C GLY A 37 33.25 -1.10 -11.73
N LEU A 38 33.33 0.22 -11.53
CA LEU A 38 33.11 0.85 -10.21
C LEU A 38 31.65 0.74 -9.77
N VAL A 39 30.69 0.95 -10.68
CA VAL A 39 29.24 0.79 -10.43
C VAL A 39 28.93 -0.61 -9.90
N ASN A 40 29.42 -1.66 -10.57
CA ASN A 40 29.18 -3.05 -10.15
C ASN A 40 29.82 -3.37 -8.79
N ILE A 41 31.01 -2.84 -8.50
CA ILE A 41 31.68 -3.02 -7.19
C ILE A 41 30.87 -2.35 -6.07
N LEU A 42 30.45 -1.11 -6.26
CA LEU A 42 29.66 -0.36 -5.27
C LEU A 42 28.30 -1.01 -5.01
N GLN A 43 27.62 -1.51 -6.05
CA GLN A 43 26.38 -2.27 -5.91
C GLN A 43 26.57 -3.56 -5.10
N GLY A 44 27.64 -4.33 -5.35
CA GLY A 44 27.96 -5.52 -4.56
C GLY A 44 28.31 -5.22 -3.09
N GLN A 45 28.93 -4.07 -2.83
CA GLN A 45 29.19 -3.61 -1.45
C GLN A 45 27.92 -3.18 -0.72
N ILE A 46 26.99 -2.48 -1.40
CA ILE A 46 25.68 -2.12 -0.85
C ILE A 46 24.86 -3.38 -0.53
N GLN A 47 24.79 -4.36 -1.43
CA GLN A 47 24.09 -5.63 -1.20
C GLN A 47 24.65 -6.42 0.01
N ASN A 48 25.96 -6.36 0.23
CA ASN A 48 26.60 -6.98 1.38
C ASN A 48 26.24 -6.25 2.70
N LEU A 49 26.16 -4.91 2.70
CA LEU A 49 25.69 -4.14 3.84
C LEU A 49 24.19 -4.34 4.11
N ASP A 50 23.36 -4.43 3.06
CA ASP A 50 21.93 -4.74 3.20
C ASP A 50 21.71 -6.08 3.93
N ALA A 51 22.51 -7.11 3.60
CA ALA A 51 22.47 -8.39 4.30
C ALA A 51 22.93 -8.28 5.77
N GLN A 52 24.04 -7.58 6.05
CA GLN A 52 24.53 -7.37 7.42
C GLN A 52 23.56 -6.56 8.29
N ILE A 53 22.86 -5.58 7.70
CA ILE A 53 21.81 -4.80 8.36
C ILE A 53 20.61 -5.70 8.70
N ALA A 54 20.20 -6.59 7.79
CA ALA A 54 19.13 -7.55 8.06
C ALA A 54 19.50 -8.54 9.18
N ASP A 55 20.73 -9.05 9.21
CA ASP A 55 21.22 -9.90 10.31
C ASP A 55 21.25 -9.13 11.65
N LYS A 56 21.66 -7.86 11.66
CA LYS A 56 21.62 -7.01 12.86
C LYS A 56 20.20 -6.67 13.32
N GLN A 57 19.23 -6.52 12.41
CA GLN A 57 17.82 -6.38 12.75
C GLN A 57 17.27 -7.64 13.44
N ASN A 58 17.65 -8.83 12.95
CA ASN A 58 17.31 -10.11 13.57
C ASN A 58 17.94 -10.26 14.97
N GLU A 59 19.21 -9.86 15.14
CA GLU A 59 19.88 -9.83 16.45
C GLU A 59 19.17 -8.90 17.45
N LEU A 60 18.80 -7.68 17.02
CA LEU A 60 18.07 -6.73 17.86
C LEU A 60 16.69 -7.24 18.27
N GLY A 61 15.96 -7.89 17.36
CA GLY A 61 14.68 -8.54 17.66
C GLY A 61 14.83 -9.67 18.69
N PHE A 62 15.88 -10.50 18.56
CA PHE A 62 16.20 -11.54 19.54
C PHE A 62 16.55 -10.95 20.91
N LEU A 63 17.46 -9.96 20.96
CA LEU A 63 17.89 -9.32 22.20
C LEU A 63 16.73 -8.63 22.95
N LEU A 64 15.84 -7.95 22.23
CA LEU A 64 14.64 -7.34 22.79
C LEU A 64 13.65 -8.39 23.32
N SER A 65 13.49 -9.51 22.62
CA SER A 65 12.67 -10.64 23.08
C SER A 65 13.21 -11.23 24.40
N GLN A 66 14.52 -11.48 24.49
CA GLN A 66 15.19 -11.94 25.71
C GLN A 66 15.04 -10.92 26.86
N TYR A 67 15.21 -9.62 26.58
CA TYR A 67 15.08 -8.53 27.57
C TYR A 67 13.68 -8.48 28.20
N ASN A 68 12.63 -8.74 27.41
CA ASN A 68 11.25 -8.69 27.86
C ASN A 68 10.86 -9.89 28.76
N ILE A 69 11.51 -11.04 28.62
CA ILE A 69 11.23 -12.24 29.42
C ILE A 69 12.15 -12.41 30.65
N GLU A 70 13.35 -11.81 30.64
CA GLU A 70 14.32 -11.94 31.74
C GLU A 70 13.91 -11.12 32.97
N ARG A 71 13.92 -11.78 34.14
CA ARG A 71 13.49 -11.25 35.44
C ARG A 71 14.67 -10.94 36.37
N ASN A 72 15.86 -11.46 36.08
CA ASN A 72 17.08 -11.12 36.80
C ASN A 72 17.61 -9.73 36.35
N PRO A 73 17.79 -8.76 37.25
CA PRO A 73 18.15 -7.39 36.89
C PRO A 73 19.58 -7.25 36.32
N GLU A 74 20.53 -8.08 36.77
CA GLU A 74 21.92 -8.03 36.30
C GLU A 74 22.03 -8.50 34.85
N LYS A 75 21.37 -9.63 34.53
CA LYS A 75 21.25 -10.14 33.16
C LYS A 75 20.47 -9.19 32.27
N ARG A 76 19.37 -8.61 32.76
CA ARG A 76 18.59 -7.61 32.02
C ARG A 76 19.44 -6.38 31.68
N GLY A 77 20.26 -5.91 32.62
CA GLY A 77 21.25 -4.85 32.36
C GLY A 77 22.44 -5.28 31.48
N ALA A 78 22.68 -6.57 31.27
CA ALA A 78 23.63 -7.06 30.25
C ALA A 78 22.99 -7.08 28.85
N LEU A 79 21.74 -7.57 28.75
CA LEU A 79 20.94 -7.55 27.52
C LEU A 79 20.69 -6.11 27.02
N GLU A 80 20.44 -5.16 27.93
CA GLU A 80 20.25 -3.75 27.58
C GLU A 80 21.52 -3.14 26.97
N ARG A 81 22.72 -3.51 27.44
CA ARG A 81 23.99 -3.07 26.84
C ARG A 81 24.20 -3.70 25.47
N ALA A 82 24.06 -5.03 25.36
CA ALA A 82 24.16 -5.74 24.09
C ALA A 82 23.21 -5.18 23.01
N TYR A 83 21.97 -4.86 23.38
CA TYR A 83 21.01 -4.22 22.48
C TYR A 83 21.46 -2.82 22.03
N ASN A 84 21.92 -1.98 22.94
CA ASN A 84 22.40 -0.63 22.62
C ASN A 84 23.69 -0.67 21.76
N ASP A 85 24.60 -1.61 22.02
CA ASP A 85 25.83 -1.80 21.24
C ASP A 85 25.50 -2.28 19.81
N ALA A 86 24.65 -3.31 19.66
CA ALA A 86 24.21 -3.80 18.36
C ALA A 86 23.40 -2.76 17.55
N ALA A 87 22.59 -1.92 18.23
CA ALA A 87 21.85 -0.83 17.59
C ALA A 87 22.80 0.26 17.06
N LYS A 88 23.90 0.51 17.76
CA LYS A 88 24.94 1.46 17.34
C LYS A 88 25.76 0.91 16.16
N GLU A 89 26.06 -0.38 16.14
CA GLU A 89 26.69 -1.04 14.98
C GLU A 89 25.78 -0.96 13.74
N MET A 90 24.49 -1.25 13.88
CA MET A 90 23.52 -1.13 12.78
C MET A 90 23.42 0.32 12.24
N HIS A 91 23.46 1.33 13.12
CA HIS A 91 23.48 2.74 12.71
C HIS A 91 24.74 3.08 11.88
N GLN A 92 25.92 2.57 12.28
CA GLN A 92 27.14 2.78 11.50
C GLN A 92 27.06 2.11 10.12
N MET A 93 26.52 0.90 10.04
CA MET A 93 26.29 0.21 8.76
C MET A 93 25.33 1.00 7.84
N GLN A 94 24.34 1.69 8.41
CA GLN A 94 23.42 2.56 7.66
C GLN A 94 24.11 3.84 7.15
N GLU A 95 24.97 4.48 7.95
CA GLU A 95 25.82 5.58 7.50
C GLU A 95 26.76 5.16 6.36
N ASP A 96 27.49 4.05 6.56
CA ASP A 96 28.44 3.50 5.58
C ASP A 96 27.74 3.16 4.26
N ARG A 97 26.53 2.60 4.32
CA ARG A 97 25.67 2.31 3.17
C ARG A 97 25.27 3.58 2.41
N MET A 98 24.84 4.64 3.09
CA MET A 98 24.52 5.91 2.45
C MET A 98 25.75 6.52 1.77
N GLY A 99 26.91 6.44 2.42
CA GLY A 99 28.20 6.84 1.85
C GLY A 99 28.70 5.95 0.70
N LEU A 100 28.06 4.82 0.39
CA LEU A 100 28.28 4.07 -0.86
C LEU A 100 27.27 4.43 -1.95
N ILE A 101 26.05 4.81 -1.59
CA ILE A 101 25.01 5.26 -2.54
C ILE A 101 25.41 6.57 -3.19
N GLU A 102 25.88 7.55 -2.41
CA GLU A 102 26.45 8.81 -2.91
C GLU A 102 27.56 8.55 -3.95
N LYS A 103 28.51 7.67 -3.62
CA LYS A 103 29.61 7.26 -4.53
C LYS A 103 29.11 6.51 -5.77
N LEU A 104 28.00 5.78 -5.68
CA LEU A 104 27.38 5.06 -6.79
C LEU A 104 26.68 6.02 -7.76
N GLU A 105 26.12 7.12 -7.26
CA GLU A 105 25.54 8.19 -8.07
C GLU A 105 26.63 9.02 -8.76
N ASP A 106 27.70 9.36 -8.04
CA ASP A 106 28.92 9.95 -8.59
C ASP A 106 29.53 9.08 -9.71
N ALA A 107 29.63 7.77 -9.49
CA ALA A 107 30.19 6.80 -10.45
C ALA A 107 29.33 6.55 -11.70
N LYS A 108 28.04 6.89 -11.64
CA LYS A 108 27.11 6.89 -12.80
C LYS A 108 27.23 8.14 -13.66
N GLY A 109 27.99 9.15 -13.22
CA GLY A 109 28.12 10.44 -13.93
C GLY A 109 26.91 11.33 -13.69
N GLY A 110 26.77 11.86 -12.47
CA GLY A 110 25.63 12.70 -12.06
C GLY A 110 25.35 13.87 -13.02
N ASN A 111 24.13 13.93 -13.56
CA ASN A 111 23.73 14.92 -14.55
C ASN A 111 23.46 16.29 -13.90
N GLY A 112 24.47 17.16 -13.89
CA GLY A 112 24.50 18.44 -13.19
C GLY A 112 23.70 19.58 -13.82
N GLY A 113 22.41 19.36 -14.12
CA GLY A 113 21.41 20.42 -14.31
C GLY A 113 21.68 21.45 -15.41
N GLU A 114 21.52 21.06 -16.68
CA GLU A 114 21.29 22.04 -17.75
C GLU A 114 19.92 22.72 -17.60
N LYS A 115 19.87 24.03 -17.94
CA LYS A 115 18.62 24.79 -18.03
C LYS A 115 18.12 24.75 -19.46
N GLU A 116 17.01 24.07 -19.71
CA GLU A 116 16.30 24.26 -20.99
C GLU A 116 15.79 25.71 -21.09
N ALA A 117 16.13 26.37 -22.20
CA ALA A 117 15.70 27.71 -22.55
C ALA A 117 14.76 27.66 -23.77
N ASP A 118 14.00 28.74 -23.96
CA ASP A 118 12.91 28.91 -24.93
C ASP A 118 13.02 28.11 -26.25
N GLY A 119 12.06 27.21 -26.48
CA GLY A 119 11.96 26.35 -27.66
C GLY A 119 10.53 26.15 -28.18
N GLY A 120 9.70 27.20 -28.19
CA GLY A 120 8.28 27.09 -28.52
C GLY A 120 7.95 26.97 -30.01
N PHE A 121 7.14 25.96 -30.37
CA PHE A 121 6.33 25.86 -31.60
C PHE A 121 5.13 24.91 -31.36
N PRO A 122 4.09 24.85 -32.23
CA PRO A 122 2.72 24.82 -31.72
C PRO A 122 1.91 23.58 -32.11
N TRP A 123 0.93 23.24 -31.28
CA TRP A 123 -0.13 22.28 -31.60
C TRP A 123 -1.50 22.96 -31.61
N ASP A 124 -1.82 23.61 -32.73
CA ASP A 124 -3.20 23.76 -33.17
C ASP A 124 -3.48 22.73 -34.26
N GLN A 125 -4.35 21.76 -33.94
CA GLN A 125 -5.15 21.10 -34.96
C GLN A 125 -6.45 20.57 -34.35
N SER A 126 -7.42 21.45 -34.27
CA SER A 126 -8.81 21.13 -33.97
C SER A 126 -9.42 20.22 -35.06
N ALA A 127 -9.43 18.92 -34.82
CA ALA A 127 -10.08 17.94 -35.70
C ALA A 127 -11.61 17.98 -35.51
N GLN A 128 -12.31 18.61 -36.46
CA GLN A 128 -13.77 18.70 -36.47
C GLN A 128 -14.40 17.34 -36.81
N LEU A 129 -15.35 16.89 -35.99
CA LEU A 129 -16.29 15.84 -36.37
C LEU A 129 -17.49 16.49 -37.09
N PRO A 130 -17.99 15.92 -38.21
CA PRO A 130 -19.17 16.42 -38.88
C PRO A 130 -20.46 15.96 -38.17
N ASP A 131 -21.42 16.88 -38.06
CA ASP A 131 -22.81 16.60 -37.74
C ASP A 131 -23.55 15.91 -38.92
N ASP A 132 -24.86 15.67 -38.71
CA ASP A 132 -25.86 15.16 -39.66
C ASP A 132 -25.75 13.69 -40.10
N ASN A 133 -26.50 12.84 -39.40
CA ASN A 133 -27.59 12.14 -40.09
C ASN A 133 -28.80 11.88 -39.19
N LEU A 134 -30.00 11.87 -39.79
CA LEU A 134 -31.30 11.85 -39.12
C LEU A 134 -32.09 10.57 -39.44
N LEU A 135 -33.19 10.38 -38.70
CA LEU A 135 -34.29 9.40 -38.93
C LEU A 135 -34.00 7.94 -38.51
N PRO A 136 -35.06 7.14 -38.19
CA PRO A 136 -36.24 7.52 -37.40
C PRO A 136 -36.61 6.45 -36.34
N SER A 137 -37.49 6.82 -35.39
CA SER A 137 -38.07 5.86 -34.44
C SER A 137 -38.98 4.83 -35.14
N PRO A 138 -38.95 3.54 -34.74
CA PRO A 138 -39.97 2.58 -35.14
C PRO A 138 -41.29 2.83 -34.40
N SER A 139 -42.41 2.68 -35.10
CA SER A 139 -43.77 2.83 -34.55
C SER A 139 -44.41 1.47 -34.24
N ASP A 140 -45.22 1.40 -33.19
CA ASP A 140 -46.00 0.19 -32.86
C ASP A 140 -47.07 -0.14 -33.92
N PRO A 141 -47.20 -1.41 -34.35
CA PRO A 141 -48.38 -1.91 -35.05
C PRO A 141 -49.50 -2.36 -34.07
N PRO A 142 -50.79 -2.24 -34.44
CA PRO A 142 -51.90 -2.48 -33.53
C PRO A 142 -52.22 -3.96 -33.28
N GLY A 143 -52.86 -4.24 -32.14
CA GLY A 143 -53.02 -5.59 -31.60
C GLY A 143 -54.07 -6.50 -32.26
N PHE A 144 -53.98 -7.79 -31.92
CA PHE A 144 -54.96 -8.83 -32.20
C PHE A 144 -55.25 -9.65 -30.93
N LEU A 145 -56.54 -9.88 -30.68
CA LEU A 145 -57.11 -10.96 -29.87
C LEU A 145 -57.92 -11.85 -30.86
N PRO A 146 -58.45 -13.04 -30.50
CA PRO A 146 -58.47 -13.74 -29.20
C PRO A 146 -57.86 -15.18 -29.40
N PRO A 147 -58.32 -16.36 -28.88
CA PRO A 147 -59.51 -16.73 -28.10
C PRO A 147 -59.28 -17.20 -26.66
N GLU A 148 -60.32 -16.98 -25.87
CA GLU A 148 -60.70 -17.67 -24.63
C GLU A 148 -60.45 -19.19 -24.67
N SER A 149 -59.93 -19.75 -23.57
CA SER A 149 -59.72 -21.20 -23.37
C SER A 149 -60.27 -21.63 -22.01
N ALA A 150 -60.83 -22.85 -21.96
CA ALA A 150 -61.66 -23.34 -20.85
C ALA A 150 -60.90 -23.51 -19.52
N PRO A 151 -61.59 -23.42 -18.35
CA PRO A 151 -60.97 -23.57 -17.05
C PRO A 151 -60.42 -24.99 -16.82
N ALA A 152 -59.20 -25.05 -16.28
CA ALA A 152 -58.56 -26.24 -15.74
C ALA A 152 -58.85 -26.34 -14.21
N PRO A 153 -58.73 -27.52 -13.58
CA PRO A 153 -59.33 -27.79 -12.26
C PRO A 153 -58.58 -27.17 -11.09
N ASP A 154 -59.26 -27.07 -9.95
CA ASP A 154 -58.76 -26.51 -8.69
C ASP A 154 -57.44 -27.18 -8.23
N PRO A 155 -56.46 -26.41 -7.73
CA PRO A 155 -55.28 -26.97 -7.09
C PRO A 155 -55.65 -27.65 -5.76
N ALA A 156 -54.91 -28.71 -5.42
CA ALA A 156 -55.01 -29.34 -4.10
C ALA A 156 -54.57 -28.35 -2.99
N PRO A 157 -55.13 -28.43 -1.77
CA PRO A 157 -54.78 -27.52 -0.69
C PRO A 157 -53.31 -27.66 -0.30
N ASP A 158 -52.63 -26.52 -0.13
CA ASP A 158 -51.24 -26.46 0.28
C ASP A 158 -51.01 -27.15 1.65
N PRO A 159 -49.84 -27.77 1.87
CA PRO A 159 -49.42 -28.12 3.22
C PRO A 159 -49.31 -26.85 4.08
N ALA A 160 -49.70 -26.96 5.35
CA ALA A 160 -49.66 -25.82 6.27
C ALA A 160 -48.23 -25.24 6.37
N PRO A 161 -48.07 -23.91 6.49
CA PRO A 161 -46.76 -23.29 6.60
C PRO A 161 -46.04 -23.82 7.84
N GLU A 162 -44.83 -24.37 7.65
CA GLU A 162 -43.93 -24.65 8.77
C GLU A 162 -43.61 -23.34 9.50
N ASP A 163 -43.50 -23.41 10.83
CA ASP A 163 -43.26 -22.21 11.65
C ASP A 163 -42.03 -21.46 11.17
N GLY A 164 -42.23 -20.19 10.79
CA GLY A 164 -41.17 -19.27 10.40
C GLY A 164 -40.30 -18.93 11.61
N GLY A 165 -39.43 -19.86 11.99
CA GLY A 165 -38.50 -19.71 13.10
C GLY A 165 -37.73 -18.41 12.97
N ALA A 166 -37.86 -17.56 13.99
CA ALA A 166 -37.17 -16.27 14.01
C ALA A 166 -35.66 -16.49 13.74
N PRO A 167 -35.02 -15.64 12.92
CA PRO A 167 -33.61 -15.80 12.58
C PRO A 167 -32.79 -15.89 13.88
N PRO A 168 -31.75 -16.75 13.92
CA PRO A 168 -30.98 -16.97 15.13
C PRO A 168 -30.44 -15.63 15.64
N PRO A 169 -30.42 -15.41 16.98
CA PRO A 169 -30.02 -14.12 17.54
C PRO A 169 -28.62 -13.77 17.04
N ALA A 170 -28.50 -12.61 16.40
CA ALA A 170 -27.27 -12.18 15.74
C ALA A 170 -26.09 -12.26 16.70
N ASP A 171 -25.00 -12.89 16.24
CA ASP A 171 -23.79 -13.08 17.05
C ASP A 171 -23.30 -11.72 17.59
N PRO A 172 -23.16 -11.56 18.91
CA PRO A 172 -22.73 -10.30 19.51
C PRO A 172 -21.34 -9.85 19.04
N GLN A 173 -20.47 -10.78 18.60
CA GLN A 173 -19.18 -10.45 17.99
C GLN A 173 -19.36 -9.82 16.61
N VAL A 174 -20.22 -10.40 15.77
CA VAL A 174 -20.61 -9.86 14.45
C VAL A 174 -21.27 -8.49 14.59
N ALA A 175 -22.21 -8.33 15.54
CA ALA A 175 -22.88 -7.07 15.80
C ALA A 175 -21.90 -5.98 16.28
N ALA A 176 -20.95 -6.33 17.17
CA ALA A 176 -19.92 -5.40 17.64
C ALA A 176 -18.93 -5.00 16.52
N MET A 177 -18.55 -5.94 15.65
CA MET A 177 -17.73 -5.68 14.46
C MET A 177 -18.42 -4.69 13.52
N VAL A 178 -19.68 -4.94 13.13
CA VAL A 178 -20.43 -4.06 12.22
C VAL A 178 -20.59 -2.66 12.83
N ALA A 179 -20.91 -2.57 14.12
CA ALA A 179 -20.99 -1.30 14.84
C ALA A 179 -19.65 -0.55 14.88
N MET A 180 -18.52 -1.24 15.06
CA MET A 180 -17.19 -0.62 15.04
C MET A 180 -16.82 -0.15 13.64
N ALA A 181 -17.03 -0.97 12.61
CA ALA A 181 -16.77 -0.64 11.20
C ALA A 181 -17.55 0.60 10.72
N ALA A 182 -18.79 0.78 11.21
CA ALA A 182 -19.62 1.95 10.93
C ALA A 182 -19.27 3.20 11.77
N LYS A 183 -18.52 3.06 12.87
CA LYS A 183 -18.22 4.17 13.78
C LYS A 183 -16.99 4.98 13.28
N PRO A 184 -17.04 6.33 13.31
CA PRO A 184 -15.85 7.17 13.18
C PRO A 184 -14.76 6.85 14.21
N ILE A 185 -13.49 7.11 13.87
CA ILE A 185 -12.37 6.89 14.79
C ILE A 185 -12.34 7.98 15.88
N ASP A 186 -12.45 7.57 17.16
CA ASP A 186 -12.50 8.47 18.32
C ASP A 186 -11.22 9.28 18.54
N ASN A 187 -10.05 8.75 18.15
CA ASN A 187 -8.78 9.45 18.29
C ASN A 187 -8.59 10.42 17.11
N PRO A 188 -8.45 11.74 17.34
CA PRO A 188 -8.43 12.73 16.27
C PRO A 188 -7.21 12.58 15.35
N GLY A 189 -6.02 12.28 15.89
CA GLY A 189 -4.82 12.04 15.08
C GLY A 189 -4.95 10.81 14.18
N ARG A 190 -5.44 9.66 14.69
CA ARG A 190 -5.73 8.49 13.85
C ARG A 190 -6.86 8.75 12.86
N SER A 191 -7.81 9.62 13.19
CA SER A 191 -8.86 10.05 12.27
C SER A 191 -8.28 10.91 11.14
N ALA A 192 -7.36 11.85 11.45
CA ALA A 192 -6.66 12.69 10.48
C ALA A 192 -5.78 11.87 9.51
N LEU A 193 -5.13 10.79 9.98
CA LEU A 193 -4.34 9.88 9.13
C LEU A 193 -5.13 9.32 7.92
N LEU A 194 -6.46 9.28 7.98
CA LEU A 194 -7.32 8.77 6.91
C LEU A 194 -7.56 9.77 5.76
N LYS A 195 -7.17 11.04 5.89
CA LYS A 195 -7.43 12.08 4.87
C LYS A 195 -6.23 12.27 3.91
N PRO A 196 -6.44 12.66 2.64
CA PRO A 196 -5.36 13.21 1.80
C PRO A 196 -4.73 14.45 2.43
N VAL A 197 -3.44 14.71 2.20
CA VAL A 197 -2.71 15.80 2.89
C VAL A 197 -3.27 17.19 2.52
N GLU A 198 -3.78 17.35 1.31
CA GLU A 198 -4.46 18.55 0.81
C GLU A 198 -5.75 18.87 1.57
N ARG A 199 -6.34 17.89 2.24
CA ARG A 199 -7.66 17.97 2.89
C ARG A 199 -7.56 18.08 4.42
N LEU A 200 -6.35 18.19 4.95
CA LEU A 200 -6.05 18.37 6.37
C LEU A 200 -5.90 19.85 6.72
N THR A 201 -6.68 20.29 7.72
CA THR A 201 -6.41 21.56 8.42
C THR A 201 -5.08 21.50 9.18
N GLN A 202 -4.52 22.66 9.53
CA GLN A 202 -3.36 22.73 10.42
C GLN A 202 -3.66 22.12 11.81
N ALA A 203 -4.91 22.23 12.29
CA ALA A 203 -5.32 21.64 13.58
C ALA A 203 -5.25 20.11 13.55
N GLU A 204 -5.75 19.48 12.49
CA GLU A 204 -5.70 18.01 12.33
C GLU A 204 -4.26 17.52 12.13
N MET A 205 -3.40 18.30 11.48
CA MET A 205 -1.97 18.04 11.41
C MET A 205 -1.31 18.07 12.80
N MET A 206 -1.67 19.05 13.64
CA MET A 206 -1.24 19.08 15.04
C MET A 206 -1.79 17.89 15.86
N ASP A 207 -3.01 17.43 15.59
CA ASP A 207 -3.57 16.22 16.24
C ASP A 207 -2.83 14.94 15.83
N MET A 208 -2.33 14.83 14.60
CA MET A 208 -1.40 13.76 14.20
C MET A 208 -0.10 13.84 15.01
N ILE A 209 0.51 15.02 15.14
CA ILE A 209 1.71 15.22 15.98
C ILE A 209 1.44 14.85 17.44
N ASN A 210 0.33 15.31 18.01
CA ASN A 210 -0.07 15.02 19.39
C ASN A 210 -0.28 13.52 19.61
N HIS A 211 -0.94 12.83 18.68
CA HIS A 211 -1.14 11.38 18.75
C HIS A 211 0.20 10.63 18.75
N ALA A 212 1.14 10.98 17.86
CA ALA A 212 2.46 10.37 17.85
C ALA A 212 3.24 10.69 19.15
N GLN A 213 3.24 11.94 19.60
CA GLN A 213 4.01 12.35 20.79
C GLN A 213 3.49 11.74 22.11
N GLY A 214 2.24 11.26 22.17
CA GLY A 214 1.61 10.73 23.38
C GLY A 214 2.31 9.54 24.05
N ASP A 215 3.19 8.82 23.34
CA ASP A 215 4.16 7.90 23.95
C ASP A 215 5.58 8.47 23.87
N TYR A 216 6.19 8.65 25.06
CA TYR A 216 7.43 9.42 25.32
C TYR A 216 8.68 8.95 24.55
N ARG A 217 8.62 7.81 23.87
CA ARG A 217 9.72 7.26 23.06
C ARG A 217 9.93 7.96 21.72
N GLY A 218 9.04 8.87 21.30
CA GLY A 218 9.16 9.60 20.04
C GLY A 218 9.32 8.66 18.82
N HIS A 219 10.11 9.05 17.83
CA HIS A 219 10.46 8.27 16.63
C HIS A 219 11.29 7.00 16.90
N ARG A 220 11.35 6.52 18.15
CA ARG A 220 12.15 5.36 18.60
C ARG A 220 11.31 4.27 19.25
N SER A 221 9.99 4.30 19.08
CA SER A 221 9.09 3.25 19.59
C SER A 221 9.14 1.95 18.78
N GLY A 222 9.63 1.98 17.54
CA GLY A 222 9.56 0.85 16.61
C GLY A 222 8.17 0.59 16.02
N ASP A 223 7.21 1.50 16.25
CA ASP A 223 5.83 1.40 15.75
C ASP A 223 5.70 1.97 14.33
N PRO A 224 5.39 1.16 13.30
CA PRO A 224 5.21 1.63 11.93
C PRO A 224 4.17 2.74 11.79
N LEU A 225 3.05 2.66 12.53
CA LEU A 225 1.97 3.66 12.44
C LEU A 225 2.45 5.03 12.92
N LYS A 226 3.38 5.05 13.88
CA LYS A 226 4.02 6.28 14.36
C LYS A 226 4.98 6.89 13.34
N TYR A 227 5.75 6.08 12.62
CA TYR A 227 6.56 6.57 11.49
C TYR A 227 5.67 7.16 10.41
N HIS A 228 4.63 6.44 9.97
CA HIS A 228 3.62 6.97 9.04
C HIS A 228 3.00 8.30 9.48
N THR A 229 2.81 8.49 10.79
CA THR A 229 2.27 9.74 11.33
C THR A 229 3.25 10.90 11.14
N TYR A 230 4.55 10.70 11.38
CA TYR A 230 5.57 11.73 11.11
C TYR A 230 5.81 11.94 9.62
N GLU A 231 5.83 10.88 8.81
CA GLU A 231 6.00 10.94 7.35
C GLU A 231 4.85 11.71 6.70
N LYS A 232 3.60 11.45 7.12
CA LYS A 232 2.43 12.18 6.65
C LYS A 232 2.37 13.64 7.12
N VAL A 233 2.96 13.96 8.27
CA VAL A 233 3.17 15.35 8.72
C VAL A 233 4.23 16.05 7.86
N GLN A 234 5.31 15.37 7.47
CA GLN A 234 6.30 15.92 6.53
C GLN A 234 5.66 16.17 5.16
N ASP A 235 4.91 15.20 4.62
CA ASP A 235 4.23 15.32 3.33
C ASP A 235 3.17 16.43 3.33
N TRP A 236 2.50 16.70 4.48
CA TRP A 236 1.65 17.89 4.64
C TRP A 236 2.44 19.19 4.55
N HIS A 237 3.63 19.27 5.16
CA HIS A 237 4.48 20.47 5.03
C HIS A 237 4.98 20.66 3.59
N VAL A 238 5.41 19.58 2.92
CA VAL A 238 5.78 19.62 1.49
C VAL A 238 4.61 20.05 0.62
N ALA A 239 3.40 19.54 0.88
CA ALA A 239 2.22 19.97 0.16
C ALA A 239 1.94 21.47 0.36
N MET A 240 1.89 21.92 1.62
CA MET A 240 1.46 23.29 1.94
C MET A 240 2.52 24.35 1.68
N TYR A 241 3.82 24.05 1.77
CA TYR A 241 4.93 25.03 1.69
C TYR A 241 5.99 24.70 0.63
N GLY A 242 5.98 23.48 0.06
CA GLY A 242 7.03 22.98 -0.84
C GLY A 242 8.20 22.32 -0.10
N ASP A 243 9.08 21.66 -0.85
CA ASP A 243 10.33 21.04 -0.41
C ASP A 243 11.60 21.82 -0.84
N GLY A 244 11.41 23.06 -1.32
CA GLY A 244 12.49 23.95 -1.72
C GLY A 244 13.38 24.40 -0.54
N PRO A 245 14.61 24.86 -0.82
CA PRO A 245 15.55 25.28 0.22
C PRO A 245 15.03 26.50 0.99
N GLN A 246 15.21 26.48 2.31
CA GLN A 246 14.82 27.56 3.23
C GLN A 246 15.41 28.91 2.78
N GLY A 247 14.54 29.83 2.37
CA GLY A 247 14.92 31.20 2.03
C GLY A 247 15.50 31.95 3.24
N ASN A 248 16.50 32.79 3.02
CA ASN A 248 17.14 33.59 4.07
C ASN A 248 17.21 35.07 3.69
N ASP A 249 16.82 35.96 4.60
CA ASP A 249 17.01 37.42 4.49
C ASP A 249 17.93 37.91 5.60
N GLY A 250 18.96 38.68 5.25
CA GLY A 250 19.98 39.15 6.20
C GLY A 250 20.69 38.05 7.00
N GLY A 251 20.67 36.79 6.53
CA GLY A 251 21.17 35.62 7.27
C GLY A 251 20.21 35.04 8.31
N LYS A 252 18.94 35.44 8.30
CA LYS A 252 17.85 34.85 9.09
C LYS A 252 16.93 34.03 8.17
N PRO A 253 16.39 32.87 8.62
CA PRO A 253 15.33 32.19 7.91
C PRO A 253 14.11 33.09 7.71
N VAL A 254 13.59 33.14 6.49
CA VAL A 254 12.30 33.75 6.15
C VAL A 254 11.19 32.78 6.52
N GLU A 255 10.13 33.26 7.18
CA GLU A 255 8.98 32.41 7.49
C GLU A 255 8.33 31.92 6.19
N PRO A 256 8.15 30.59 5.98
CA PRO A 256 7.67 30.07 4.71
C PRO A 256 6.18 30.39 4.51
N THR A 257 5.86 31.05 3.41
CA THR A 257 4.48 31.31 3.00
C THR A 257 3.89 30.04 2.37
N PRO A 258 2.63 29.65 2.68
CA PRO A 258 1.99 28.53 2.01
C PRO A 258 1.89 28.72 0.49
N ILE A 259 2.31 27.72 -0.28
CA ILE A 259 2.18 27.68 -1.75
C ILE A 259 0.78 27.28 -2.23
N ARG A 260 -0.06 26.74 -1.33
CA ARG A 260 -1.48 26.49 -1.53
C ARG A 260 -2.27 26.89 -0.27
N PRO A 261 -3.56 27.29 -0.37
CA PRO A 261 -4.35 27.60 0.81
C PRO A 261 -4.54 26.36 1.70
N ILE A 262 -4.25 26.51 2.99
CA ILE A 262 -4.54 25.50 4.00
C ILE A 262 -6.04 25.56 4.32
N PRO A 263 -6.76 24.42 4.44
CA PRO A 263 -8.16 24.43 4.83
C PRO A 263 -8.39 24.98 6.25
N ASP A 264 -9.25 25.99 6.39
CA ASP A 264 -9.64 26.59 7.69
C ASP A 264 -10.62 25.71 8.50
N GLN A 265 -11.30 24.76 7.85
CA GLN A 265 -12.33 23.91 8.47
C GLN A 265 -12.13 22.43 8.10
N PRO A 266 -12.32 21.49 9.04
CA PRO A 266 -12.23 20.05 8.78
C PRO A 266 -13.22 19.59 7.70
N LEU A 267 -12.69 19.08 6.58
CA LEU A 267 -13.50 18.44 5.54
C LEU A 267 -13.99 17.05 6.00
N PRO A 268 -15.14 16.55 5.52
CA PRO A 268 -15.59 15.19 5.86
C PRO A 268 -14.61 14.12 5.35
N HIS A 269 -14.57 13.00 6.05
CA HIS A 269 -13.83 11.80 5.63
C HIS A 269 -14.51 11.17 4.42
N ALA A 270 -13.77 11.03 3.33
CA ALA A 270 -14.29 10.48 2.08
C ALA A 270 -13.37 9.42 1.47
N THR A 271 -13.96 8.49 0.75
CA THR A 271 -13.26 7.55 -0.15
C THR A 271 -12.68 8.30 -1.37
N PRO A 272 -11.79 7.69 -2.18
CA PRO A 272 -11.32 8.29 -3.43
C PRO A 272 -12.45 8.59 -4.44
N GLN A 273 -13.58 7.88 -4.31
CA GLN A 273 -14.79 8.09 -5.12
C GLN A 273 -15.70 9.21 -4.58
N GLY A 274 -15.33 9.87 -3.48
CA GLY A 274 -16.07 11.00 -2.89
C GLY A 274 -17.22 10.61 -1.95
N GLU A 275 -17.39 9.32 -1.65
CA GLU A 275 -18.41 8.81 -0.71
C GLU A 275 -17.96 8.99 0.75
N ASP A 276 -18.90 9.16 1.69
CA ASP A 276 -18.61 9.15 3.14
C ASP A 276 -17.92 7.84 3.56
N LEU A 277 -16.75 7.99 4.20
CA LEU A 277 -15.90 6.86 4.55
C LEU A 277 -16.57 5.88 5.52
N TRP A 278 -17.38 6.38 6.46
CA TRP A 278 -17.98 5.58 7.52
C TRP A 278 -19.16 4.76 7.00
N GLN A 279 -19.94 5.31 6.06
CA GLN A 279 -20.96 4.56 5.31
C GLN A 279 -20.32 3.49 4.42
N ALA A 280 -19.20 3.79 3.77
CA ALA A 280 -18.45 2.82 2.99
C ALA A 280 -17.92 1.66 3.85
N THR A 281 -17.30 1.95 5.01
CA THR A 281 -16.80 0.89 5.91
C THR A 281 -17.89 0.15 6.67
N ALA A 282 -19.06 0.77 6.93
CA ALA A 282 -20.24 0.06 7.43
C ALA A 282 -20.69 -1.06 6.47
N ARG A 283 -20.73 -0.80 5.16
CA ARG A 283 -21.11 -1.82 4.15
C ARG A 283 -20.07 -2.93 4.01
N ILE A 284 -18.78 -2.61 4.11
CA ILE A 284 -17.74 -3.65 4.15
C ILE A 284 -17.90 -4.50 5.43
N GLY A 285 -18.19 -3.87 6.58
CA GLY A 285 -18.54 -4.57 7.81
C GLY A 285 -19.72 -5.53 7.65
N ALA A 286 -20.75 -5.12 6.91
CA ALA A 286 -21.87 -6.01 6.54
C ALA A 286 -21.42 -7.19 5.67
N LYS A 287 -20.61 -6.97 4.63
CA LYS A 287 -20.05 -8.07 3.80
C LYS A 287 -19.16 -9.04 4.59
N VAL A 288 -18.48 -8.58 5.64
CA VAL A 288 -17.74 -9.46 6.58
C VAL A 288 -18.70 -10.19 7.52
N ALA A 289 -19.85 -9.61 7.88
CA ALA A 289 -20.91 -10.30 8.61
C ALA A 289 -21.59 -11.40 7.77
N ASP A 290 -21.84 -11.14 6.48
CA ASP A 290 -22.35 -12.13 5.53
C ASP A 290 -21.36 -13.30 5.39
N ALA A 291 -20.06 -13.00 5.24
CA ALA A 291 -19.00 -13.99 5.25
C ALA A 291 -18.92 -14.76 6.59
N ALA A 292 -19.13 -14.10 7.73
CA ALA A 292 -19.16 -14.74 9.04
C ALA A 292 -20.33 -15.73 9.20
N GLY A 293 -21.45 -15.49 8.51
CA GLY A 293 -22.57 -16.44 8.44
C GLY A 293 -22.25 -17.73 7.63
N ALA A 294 -21.30 -17.67 6.70
CA ALA A 294 -20.94 -18.79 5.82
C ALA A 294 -19.65 -19.54 6.24
N ASP A 295 -18.64 -18.81 6.73
CA ASP A 295 -17.32 -19.34 7.09
C ASP A 295 -17.04 -19.28 8.61
N GLY A 296 -17.90 -18.64 9.40
CA GLY A 296 -17.70 -18.37 10.83
C GLY A 296 -16.95 -17.07 11.12
N TYR A 297 -17.29 -16.38 12.20
CA TYR A 297 -16.77 -15.04 12.55
C TYR A 297 -15.23 -14.94 12.49
N ALA A 298 -14.51 -15.83 13.18
CA ALA A 298 -13.05 -15.76 13.26
C ALA A 298 -12.36 -15.95 11.89
N GLU A 299 -12.88 -16.83 11.02
CA GLU A 299 -12.30 -17.07 9.70
C GLU A 299 -12.69 -15.99 8.69
N ALA A 300 -13.89 -15.41 8.79
CA ALA A 300 -14.28 -14.23 8.02
C ALA A 300 -13.41 -13.00 8.37
N VAL A 301 -13.12 -12.78 9.66
CA VAL A 301 -12.21 -11.72 10.10
C VAL A 301 -10.76 -11.98 9.66
N LYS A 302 -10.26 -13.22 9.71
CA LYS A 302 -8.95 -13.57 9.11
C LYS A 302 -8.92 -13.34 7.60
N GLY A 303 -10.02 -13.61 6.91
CA GLY A 303 -10.21 -13.28 5.50
C GLY A 303 -10.05 -11.78 5.24
N LEU A 304 -10.66 -10.92 6.07
CA LEU A 304 -10.44 -9.47 6.01
C LEU A 304 -8.98 -9.10 6.32
N GLN A 305 -8.41 -9.58 7.43
CA GLN A 305 -7.05 -9.24 7.88
C GLN A 305 -6.01 -9.59 6.80
N ARG A 306 -6.08 -10.80 6.24
CA ARG A 306 -5.23 -11.23 5.13
C ARG A 306 -5.47 -10.45 3.84
N GLY A 307 -6.73 -10.14 3.54
CA GLY A 307 -7.10 -9.29 2.41
C GLY A 307 -6.45 -7.91 2.47
N LEU A 308 -6.52 -7.26 3.64
CA LEU A 308 -5.86 -5.96 3.89
C LEU A 308 -4.32 -6.07 3.78
N ASN A 309 -3.73 -7.17 4.25
CA ASN A 309 -2.30 -7.42 4.09
C ASN A 309 -1.89 -7.58 2.61
N LEU A 310 -2.66 -8.34 1.82
CA LEU A 310 -2.43 -8.51 0.38
C LEU A 310 -2.56 -7.18 -0.39
N LEU A 311 -3.58 -6.37 -0.08
CA LEU A 311 -3.78 -5.05 -0.70
C LEU A 311 -2.66 -4.06 -0.36
N ASN A 312 -2.16 -4.06 0.88
CA ASN A 312 -1.03 -3.20 1.27
C ASN A 312 0.28 -3.62 0.61
N GLN A 313 0.45 -4.91 0.25
CA GLN A 313 1.59 -5.39 -0.52
C GLN A 313 1.47 -5.10 -2.03
N ALA A 314 0.29 -5.28 -2.62
CA ALA A 314 0.03 -5.03 -4.04
C ALA A 314 -0.01 -3.53 -4.39
N HIS A 315 -0.54 -2.72 -3.46
CA HIS A 315 -0.62 -1.27 -3.59
C HIS A 315 0.20 -0.63 -2.47
N PRO A 316 1.52 -0.41 -2.65
CA PRO A 316 2.32 0.38 -1.72
C PRO A 316 1.78 1.83 -1.61
N LEU A 317 2.32 2.60 -0.67
CA LEU A 317 2.06 4.03 -0.59
C LEU A 317 2.79 4.76 -1.74
N PRO A 318 2.28 5.93 -2.18
CA PRO A 318 2.90 6.68 -3.28
C PRO A 318 4.29 7.19 -2.88
N ASP A 319 5.13 7.44 -3.88
CA ASP A 319 6.45 8.05 -3.66
C ASP A 319 6.32 9.43 -3.00
N ARG A 320 7.31 9.74 -2.15
CA ARG A 320 7.39 10.97 -1.35
C ARG A 320 8.34 11.97 -2.01
N SER A 321 8.42 13.18 -1.46
CA SER A 321 9.50 14.11 -1.84
C SER A 321 10.88 13.46 -1.66
N PRO A 322 11.80 13.59 -2.63
CA PRO A 322 13.17 13.09 -2.52
C PRO A 322 13.92 13.55 -1.26
N ALA A 323 13.52 14.68 -0.66
CA ALA A 323 14.11 15.21 0.57
C ALA A 323 13.86 14.33 1.82
N TYR A 324 12.88 13.43 1.80
CA TYR A 324 12.46 12.62 2.96
C TYR A 324 12.55 11.11 2.78
N GLY A 325 12.93 10.63 1.58
CA GLY A 325 13.00 9.19 1.28
C GLY A 325 11.63 8.49 1.21
N PRO A 326 11.59 7.17 0.95
CA PRO A 326 10.34 6.42 0.83
C PRO A 326 9.55 6.38 2.14
N TYR A 327 8.27 6.01 2.06
CA TYR A 327 7.46 5.67 3.24
C TYR A 327 8.07 4.46 3.98
N THR A 328 7.96 4.46 5.31
CA THR A 328 8.08 3.23 6.12
C THR A 328 7.06 2.19 5.62
N ALA A 329 7.36 0.90 5.74
CA ALA A 329 6.37 -0.13 5.42
C ALA A 329 5.25 -0.15 6.47
N LEU A 330 3.99 -0.11 6.04
CA LEU A 330 2.85 -0.40 6.94
C LEU A 330 3.01 -1.83 7.47
N GLY A 331 3.08 -1.97 8.79
CA GLY A 331 3.08 -3.28 9.43
C GLY A 331 1.81 -4.07 9.07
N PRO A 332 1.89 -5.40 8.88
CA PRO A 332 0.72 -6.22 8.62
C PRO A 332 -0.25 -6.18 9.82
N VAL A 333 -1.53 -6.39 9.54
CA VAL A 333 -2.52 -6.72 10.58
C VAL A 333 -2.34 -8.19 10.94
N ASP A 334 -2.30 -8.51 12.24
CA ASP A 334 -2.26 -9.89 12.71
C ASP A 334 -3.49 -10.67 12.21
N GLU A 335 -3.28 -11.91 11.74
CA GLU A 335 -4.35 -12.79 11.24
C GLU A 335 -4.98 -13.63 12.38
N ASP A 336 -5.35 -12.96 13.47
CA ASP A 336 -5.84 -13.61 14.70
C ASP A 336 -7.35 -13.97 14.68
N GLY A 337 -8.14 -13.33 13.80
CA GLY A 337 -9.59 -13.45 13.75
C GLY A 337 -10.34 -12.54 14.72
N ALA A 338 -9.67 -11.56 15.36
CA ALA A 338 -10.30 -10.57 16.22
C ALA A 338 -10.46 -9.21 15.51
N TYR A 339 -11.71 -8.77 15.33
CA TYR A 339 -11.98 -7.44 14.81
C TYR A 339 -11.73 -6.38 15.91
N GLY A 340 -10.50 -5.89 16.00
CA GLY A 340 -10.07 -4.88 16.97
C GLY A 340 -9.63 -3.55 16.35
N PRO A 341 -9.20 -2.56 17.16
CA PRO A 341 -8.82 -1.21 16.72
C PRO A 341 -7.58 -1.09 15.81
N GLN A 342 -6.95 -2.20 15.45
CA GLN A 342 -5.93 -2.30 14.39
C GLN A 342 -6.58 -2.73 13.07
N THR A 343 -7.30 -3.87 13.06
CA THR A 343 -8.12 -4.33 11.91
C THR A 343 -9.10 -3.26 11.42
N ASP A 344 -9.78 -2.58 12.34
CA ASP A 344 -10.73 -1.49 12.02
C ASP A 344 -10.05 -0.28 11.37
N PHE A 345 -8.90 0.13 11.89
CA PHE A 345 -8.12 1.22 11.30
C PHE A 345 -7.56 0.82 9.93
N ALA A 346 -7.09 -0.41 9.76
CA ALA A 346 -6.58 -0.91 8.50
C ALA A 346 -7.68 -0.99 7.42
N LEU A 347 -8.89 -1.42 7.79
CA LEU A 347 -10.09 -1.34 6.95
C LEU A 347 -10.34 0.11 6.50
N LYS A 348 -10.45 1.04 7.45
CA LYS A 348 -10.73 2.46 7.18
C LYS A 348 -9.62 3.12 6.35
N HIS A 349 -8.36 2.77 6.59
CA HIS A 349 -7.22 3.27 5.82
C HIS A 349 -7.21 2.73 4.38
N ALA A 350 -7.48 1.43 4.18
CA ALA A 350 -7.58 0.85 2.85
C ALA A 350 -8.78 1.43 2.08
N ALA A 351 -9.96 1.56 2.69
CA ALA A 351 -11.14 2.15 2.07
C ALA A 351 -10.96 3.65 1.73
N ALA A 352 -10.25 4.41 2.56
CA ALA A 352 -9.94 5.82 2.30
C ALA A 352 -8.90 6.00 1.19
N ARG A 353 -7.98 5.05 1.01
CA ARG A 353 -6.87 5.12 0.04
C ARG A 353 -7.21 4.51 -1.32
N LEU A 354 -7.93 3.39 -1.34
CA LEU A 354 -8.18 2.56 -2.53
C LEU A 354 -9.67 2.54 -2.93
N GLY A 355 -10.56 2.98 -2.05
CA GLY A 355 -12.02 2.84 -2.21
C GLY A 355 -12.56 1.51 -1.68
N PRO A 356 -13.88 1.41 -1.45
CA PRO A 356 -14.47 0.25 -0.80
C PRO A 356 -14.35 -1.02 -1.63
N HIS A 357 -14.54 -0.94 -2.95
CA HIS A 357 -14.45 -2.11 -3.85
C HIS A 357 -13.10 -2.81 -3.77
N LYS A 358 -11.98 -2.07 -3.69
CA LYS A 358 -10.66 -2.69 -3.52
C LYS A 358 -10.51 -3.43 -2.20
N VAL A 359 -11.23 -3.05 -1.14
CA VAL A 359 -11.27 -3.82 0.11
C VAL A 359 -12.15 -5.07 -0.03
N GLU A 360 -13.21 -5.01 -0.82
CA GLU A 360 -14.06 -6.16 -1.14
C GLU A 360 -13.28 -7.21 -1.96
N ASP A 361 -12.48 -6.78 -2.93
CA ASP A 361 -11.51 -7.59 -3.67
C ASP A 361 -10.55 -8.31 -2.71
N GLY A 362 -9.96 -7.57 -1.76
CA GLY A 362 -9.06 -8.12 -0.74
C GLY A 362 -9.74 -9.14 0.17
N LEU A 363 -10.96 -8.85 0.65
CA LEU A 363 -11.75 -9.78 1.47
C LEU A 363 -12.01 -11.10 0.72
N ALA A 364 -12.34 -11.03 -0.57
CA ALA A 364 -12.52 -12.21 -1.41
C ALA A 364 -11.22 -13.02 -1.55
N LEU A 365 -10.10 -12.36 -1.86
CA LEU A 365 -8.78 -13.00 -1.94
C LEU A 365 -8.33 -13.62 -0.62
N GLY A 366 -8.57 -12.96 0.51
CA GLY A 366 -8.26 -13.50 1.84
C GLY A 366 -9.10 -14.71 2.22
N ARG A 367 -10.40 -14.73 1.87
CA ARG A 367 -11.27 -15.91 2.02
C ARG A 367 -10.83 -17.07 1.11
N PHE A 368 -10.50 -16.81 -0.15
CA PHE A 368 -9.98 -17.81 -1.08
C PHE A 368 -8.65 -18.40 -0.59
N ASN A 369 -7.78 -17.55 -0.07
CA ASN A 369 -6.53 -17.98 0.54
C ASN A 369 -6.77 -18.86 1.79
N ALA A 370 -7.73 -18.52 2.64
CA ALA A 370 -8.08 -19.35 3.80
C ALA A 370 -8.52 -20.75 3.37
N PHE A 371 -9.36 -20.84 2.32
CA PHE A 371 -9.70 -22.11 1.68
C PHE A 371 -8.46 -22.82 1.11
N ALA A 372 -7.59 -22.15 0.36
CA ALA A 372 -6.37 -22.74 -0.19
C ALA A 372 -5.39 -23.25 0.89
N ARG A 373 -5.24 -22.52 2.00
CA ARG A 373 -4.48 -22.96 3.18
C ARG A 373 -5.11 -24.20 3.83
N ASP A 374 -6.44 -24.32 3.85
CA ASP A 374 -7.11 -25.53 4.33
C ASP A 374 -6.96 -26.71 3.37
N VAL A 375 -7.10 -26.51 2.06
CA VAL A 375 -6.88 -27.56 1.04
C VAL A 375 -5.45 -28.12 1.14
N ARG A 376 -4.45 -27.26 1.35
CA ARG A 376 -3.05 -27.67 1.57
C ARG A 376 -2.87 -28.50 2.85
N ARG A 377 -3.68 -28.24 3.87
CA ARG A 377 -3.65 -28.91 5.19
C ARG A 377 -4.42 -30.24 5.20
N SER A 378 -5.58 -30.29 4.56
CA SER A 378 -6.52 -31.42 4.59
C SER A 378 -6.36 -32.37 3.39
N GLY A 379 -5.80 -31.87 2.28
CA GLY A 379 -5.82 -32.54 0.98
C GLY A 379 -7.19 -32.55 0.29
N ASN A 380 -8.26 -32.03 0.92
CA ASN A 380 -9.57 -31.96 0.28
C ASN A 380 -9.71 -30.65 -0.50
N ALA A 381 -10.14 -30.77 -1.77
CA ALA A 381 -10.40 -29.66 -2.68
C ALA A 381 -11.81 -29.73 -3.31
N GLU A 382 -12.68 -30.65 -2.87
CA GLU A 382 -13.97 -30.95 -3.49
C GLU A 382 -14.88 -29.72 -3.62
N ALA A 383 -14.85 -28.82 -2.64
CA ALA A 383 -15.59 -27.55 -2.64
C ALA A 383 -14.96 -26.42 -3.47
N LEU A 384 -13.95 -26.68 -4.32
CA LEU A 384 -13.26 -25.63 -5.10
C LEU A 384 -14.18 -24.88 -6.06
N GLU A 385 -15.09 -25.58 -6.75
CA GLU A 385 -16.05 -24.93 -7.68
C GLU A 385 -17.01 -24.02 -6.88
N GLU A 386 -17.61 -24.56 -5.82
CA GLU A 386 -18.54 -23.85 -4.93
C GLU A 386 -17.88 -22.61 -4.29
N LYS A 387 -16.73 -22.76 -3.62
CA LYS A 387 -16.06 -21.66 -2.93
C LYS A 387 -15.54 -20.61 -3.91
N THR A 388 -15.01 -20.98 -5.07
CA THR A 388 -14.57 -19.99 -6.09
C THR A 388 -15.75 -19.13 -6.58
N HIS A 389 -16.88 -19.75 -6.94
CA HIS A 389 -18.05 -19.00 -7.39
C HIS A 389 -18.73 -18.19 -6.27
N ALA A 390 -18.83 -18.74 -5.05
CA ALA A 390 -19.42 -18.04 -3.91
C ALA A 390 -18.56 -16.87 -3.38
N ILE A 391 -17.26 -16.85 -3.68
CA ILE A 391 -16.33 -15.79 -3.29
C ILE A 391 -16.22 -14.70 -4.37
N PHE A 392 -16.04 -15.07 -5.64
CA PHE A 392 -15.75 -14.10 -6.72
C PHE A 392 -16.93 -13.82 -7.66
N GLY A 393 -17.90 -14.73 -7.78
CA GLY A 393 -19.09 -14.55 -8.62
C GLY A 393 -19.83 -13.23 -8.34
N PRO A 394 -20.16 -12.90 -7.07
CA PRO A 394 -20.81 -11.63 -6.72
C PRO A 394 -19.99 -10.35 -6.94
N LEU A 395 -18.69 -10.45 -7.25
CA LEU A 395 -17.83 -9.31 -7.62
C LEU A 395 -17.73 -9.14 -9.14
N LEU A 396 -17.69 -10.25 -9.89
CA LEU A 396 -17.39 -10.26 -11.32
C LEU A 396 -18.65 -10.38 -12.21
N ARG A 397 -19.77 -10.87 -11.67
CA ARG A 397 -20.98 -11.23 -12.43
C ARG A 397 -22.19 -10.49 -11.83
N LYS A 398 -23.04 -9.91 -12.68
CA LYS A 398 -24.27 -9.18 -12.25
C LYS A 398 -25.41 -10.12 -11.86
N ASP A 399 -25.37 -11.33 -12.39
CA ASP A 399 -26.31 -12.42 -12.16
C ASP A 399 -25.59 -13.75 -12.46
N ASP A 400 -26.20 -14.87 -12.05
CA ASP A 400 -25.58 -16.19 -12.19
C ASP A 400 -25.51 -16.74 -13.62
N SER A 401 -26.13 -16.08 -14.62
CA SER A 401 -26.02 -16.47 -16.03
C SER A 401 -24.79 -15.88 -16.73
N GLY A 402 -24.10 -14.92 -16.10
CA GLY A 402 -22.85 -14.35 -16.60
C GLY A 402 -21.70 -15.38 -16.67
N PRO A 403 -20.75 -15.21 -17.61
CA PRO A 403 -19.63 -16.13 -17.80
C PRO A 403 -18.77 -16.26 -16.54
N LYS A 404 -18.34 -17.49 -16.24
CA LYS A 404 -17.54 -17.87 -15.07
C LYS A 404 -16.06 -17.50 -15.23
N VAL A 405 -15.75 -16.21 -15.43
CA VAL A 405 -14.38 -15.71 -15.65
C VAL A 405 -13.43 -16.13 -14.51
N GLU A 406 -13.94 -16.24 -13.28
CA GLU A 406 -13.20 -16.74 -12.12
C GLU A 406 -12.68 -18.19 -12.29
N ALA A 407 -13.36 -19.02 -13.08
CA ALA A 407 -12.94 -20.38 -13.37
C ALA A 407 -11.87 -20.43 -14.48
N GLY A 408 -12.03 -19.66 -15.55
CA GLY A 408 -11.05 -19.57 -16.63
C GLY A 408 -9.70 -19.03 -16.13
N VAL A 409 -9.72 -17.91 -15.39
CA VAL A 409 -8.52 -17.32 -14.80
C VAL A 409 -7.87 -18.25 -13.75
N LEU A 410 -8.65 -19.09 -13.06
CA LEU A 410 -8.09 -20.12 -12.17
C LEU A 410 -7.38 -21.23 -12.98
N GLN A 411 -7.96 -21.69 -14.09
CA GLN A 411 -7.33 -22.65 -15.00
C GLN A 411 -6.03 -22.08 -15.58
N GLU A 412 -6.02 -20.81 -16.01
CA GLU A 412 -4.83 -20.10 -16.49
C GLU A 412 -3.76 -19.96 -15.39
N THR A 413 -4.16 -19.57 -14.18
CA THR A 413 -3.26 -19.46 -13.03
C THR A 413 -2.57 -20.80 -12.73
N LEU A 414 -3.35 -21.89 -12.70
CA LEU A 414 -2.80 -23.23 -12.48
C LEU A 414 -1.88 -23.68 -13.63
N ASN A 415 -2.18 -23.33 -14.88
CA ASN A 415 -1.28 -23.55 -16.01
C ASN A 415 0.04 -22.75 -15.87
N GLY A 416 -0.01 -21.55 -15.29
CA GLY A 416 1.18 -20.78 -14.88
C GLY A 416 2.08 -21.54 -13.89
N PHE A 417 1.50 -22.34 -13.00
CA PHE A 417 2.20 -23.29 -12.12
C PHE A 417 2.44 -24.67 -12.78
N GLY A 418 2.63 -24.71 -14.10
CA GLY A 418 3.07 -25.89 -14.85
C GLY A 418 2.00 -26.98 -15.06
N GLN A 419 0.74 -26.70 -14.75
CA GLN A 419 -0.37 -27.61 -15.06
C GLN A 419 -0.73 -27.57 -16.56
N ASN A 420 -1.51 -28.55 -17.02
CA ASN A 420 -1.95 -28.65 -18.42
C ASN A 420 -3.48 -28.84 -18.48
N LEU A 421 -4.19 -27.78 -18.09
CA LEU A 421 -5.64 -27.65 -18.14
C LEU A 421 -6.04 -26.98 -19.46
N LYS A 422 -7.17 -27.42 -20.02
CA LYS A 422 -7.92 -26.59 -20.98
C LYS A 422 -8.53 -25.43 -20.20
N VAL A 423 -8.47 -24.22 -20.77
CA VAL A 423 -9.26 -23.08 -20.30
C VAL A 423 -10.64 -23.18 -20.94
N ASP A 424 -11.68 -23.35 -20.12
CA ASP A 424 -13.07 -23.52 -20.53
C ASP A 424 -14.11 -23.16 -19.46
N ASP A 425 -13.73 -22.28 -18.52
CA ASP A 425 -14.58 -21.69 -17.48
C ASP A 425 -15.30 -22.72 -16.58
N TRP A 426 -14.76 -23.94 -16.49
CA TRP A 426 -15.33 -25.03 -15.68
C TRP A 426 -14.33 -25.64 -14.69
N ILE A 427 -14.67 -25.56 -13.41
CA ILE A 427 -13.88 -26.13 -12.31
C ILE A 427 -14.22 -27.62 -12.14
N GLY A 428 -14.05 -28.39 -13.22
CA GLY A 428 -14.24 -29.83 -13.22
C GLY A 428 -13.13 -30.59 -12.47
N PRO A 429 -13.25 -31.92 -12.30
CA PRO A 429 -12.32 -32.73 -11.50
C PRO A 429 -10.84 -32.62 -11.88
N LYS A 430 -10.52 -32.24 -13.13
CA LYS A 430 -9.14 -31.95 -13.56
C LYS A 430 -8.60 -30.67 -12.92
N THR A 431 -9.37 -29.58 -12.95
CA THR A 431 -9.05 -28.30 -12.29
C THR A 431 -8.86 -28.52 -10.79
N THR A 432 -9.76 -29.27 -10.16
CA THR A 432 -9.69 -29.61 -8.72
C THR A 432 -8.47 -30.48 -8.37
N ALA A 433 -8.11 -31.43 -9.22
CA ALA A 433 -6.88 -32.22 -9.03
C ALA A 433 -5.62 -31.36 -9.19
N ALA A 434 -5.56 -30.52 -10.24
CA ALA A 434 -4.45 -29.61 -10.51
C ALA A 434 -4.26 -28.58 -9.38
N PHE A 435 -5.34 -28.02 -8.85
CA PHE A 435 -5.32 -27.12 -7.69
C PHE A 435 -4.70 -27.78 -6.45
N ARG A 436 -5.09 -29.03 -6.16
CA ARG A 436 -4.49 -29.81 -5.07
C ARG A 436 -3.00 -30.06 -5.31
N THR A 437 -2.60 -30.42 -6.54
CA THR A 437 -1.18 -30.65 -6.89
C THR A 437 -0.36 -29.38 -6.73
N VAL A 438 -0.82 -28.24 -7.26
CA VAL A 438 -0.13 -26.95 -7.12
C VAL A 438 0.05 -26.58 -5.65
N LEU A 439 -0.92 -26.84 -4.79
CA LEU A 439 -0.81 -26.58 -3.35
C LEU A 439 0.13 -27.53 -2.57
N GLN A 440 0.59 -28.63 -3.17
CA GLN A 440 1.65 -29.47 -2.58
C GLN A 440 3.02 -28.79 -2.73
N ASP A 441 3.29 -28.22 -3.91
CA ASP A 441 4.60 -27.63 -4.25
C ASP A 441 4.69 -26.12 -3.98
N GLN A 442 3.58 -25.39 -4.10
CA GLN A 442 3.51 -23.92 -4.02
C GLN A 442 2.88 -23.44 -2.71
N ASP A 443 3.11 -22.16 -2.39
CA ASP A 443 2.45 -21.55 -1.23
C ASP A 443 1.05 -20.99 -1.58
N PRO A 444 0.02 -21.19 -0.72
CA PRO A 444 -1.30 -20.61 -0.89
C PRO A 444 -1.29 -19.09 -1.12
N ASP A 445 -0.35 -18.38 -0.51
CA ASP A 445 -0.24 -16.92 -0.64
C ASP A 445 0.28 -16.53 -2.03
N GLU A 446 1.15 -17.36 -2.64
CA GLU A 446 1.62 -17.15 -4.00
C GLU A 446 0.57 -17.52 -5.04
N LEU A 447 -0.13 -18.64 -4.86
CA LEU A 447 -1.28 -19.01 -5.68
C LEU A 447 -2.38 -17.93 -5.63
N THR A 448 -2.67 -17.39 -4.45
CA THR A 448 -3.64 -16.29 -4.27
C THR A 448 -3.18 -15.01 -4.96
N ARG A 449 -1.89 -14.63 -4.82
CA ARG A 449 -1.33 -13.44 -5.48
C ARG A 449 -1.33 -13.57 -7.01
N ALA A 450 -1.04 -14.75 -7.54
CA ALA A 450 -1.12 -15.01 -8.98
C ALA A 450 -2.57 -14.92 -9.50
N PHE A 451 -3.51 -15.59 -8.82
CA PHE A 451 -4.93 -15.57 -9.17
C PHE A 451 -5.53 -14.15 -9.09
N GLY A 452 -5.25 -13.41 -8.01
CA GLY A 452 -5.72 -12.04 -7.82
C GLY A 452 -5.23 -11.06 -8.90
N ARG A 453 -3.98 -11.20 -9.37
CA ARG A 453 -3.47 -10.43 -10.52
C ARG A 453 -4.19 -10.80 -11.81
N GLY A 454 -4.40 -12.10 -12.07
CA GLY A 454 -5.15 -12.57 -13.25
C GLY A 454 -6.59 -12.04 -13.30
N LEU A 455 -7.21 -11.85 -12.13
CA LEU A 455 -8.55 -11.26 -11.98
C LEU A 455 -8.57 -9.71 -11.98
N GLY A 456 -7.42 -9.02 -12.07
CA GLY A 456 -7.34 -7.55 -11.96
C GLY A 456 -7.63 -7.00 -10.55
N LEU A 457 -7.55 -7.87 -9.53
CA LEU A 457 -7.86 -7.54 -8.14
C LEU A 457 -6.66 -6.96 -7.38
N LEU A 458 -5.43 -7.30 -7.79
CA LEU A 458 -4.15 -6.84 -7.23
C LEU A 458 -3.26 -6.17 -8.29
#